data_AF-A0A6A3ZK85-F1
#
_entry.id   AF-A0A6A3ZK85-F1
#
_cell.length_a   1.000
_cell.length_b   1.000
_cell.length_c   1.000
_cell.angle_alpha   90.00
_cell.angle_beta   90.00
_cell.angle_gamma   90.00
#
_symmetry.space_group_name_H-M   'P 1'
#
loop_
_entity.id
_entity.type
_entity.pdbx_description
1 polymer ?
#
loop_
_entity_poly.entity_id
_entity_poly.type
_entity_poly.pdbx_seq_one_letter_code
_entity_poly.pdbx_strand_id
1 'polypeptide(L)'
;MVLAHINLLQELLDHVYVLAKAGYALHPHILTPYRGVRYHLTEFAEGTGRPQTAKELFNLRHAKARNVVERLNGCMKRRFRILRVLIECDFAEDLREDGDSDDDEDVPVREDVVPFDFFTPSNWRDWMAGTMWNEYNG
;
A
#
# COMPACT_ATOMS: atom_id res chain seq x y z
N MET A 1 7.75 4.45 -11.57
CA MET A 1 6.36 4.24 -11.10
C MET A 1 5.62 3.29 -12.04
N VAL A 2 5.86 1.98 -11.94
CA VAL A 2 5.36 0.99 -12.93
C VAL A 2 3.86 0.74 -12.83
N LEU A 3 3.22 1.04 -11.69
CA LEU A 3 1.78 0.80 -11.50
C LEU A 3 0.87 1.90 -12.06
N ALA A 4 1.37 3.11 -12.31
CA ALA A 4 0.54 4.23 -12.78
C ALA A 4 0.18 4.14 -14.28
N HIS A 5 1.01 3.46 -15.08
CA HIS A 5 0.82 3.33 -16.52
C HIS A 5 0.07 2.05 -16.95
N ILE A 6 -0.36 1.22 -16.00
CA ILE A 6 -1.14 0.03 -16.31
C ILE A 6 -2.58 0.32 -15.88
N ASN A 7 -3.51 0.36 -16.84
CA ASN A 7 -4.96 0.51 -16.59
C ASN A 7 -5.56 -0.56 -15.64
N LEU A 8 -4.75 -1.51 -15.16
CA LEU A 8 -5.10 -2.51 -14.16
C LEU A 8 -5.73 -1.91 -12.90
N LEU A 9 -5.33 -0.69 -12.51
CA LEU A 9 -5.90 -0.01 -11.35
C LEU A 9 -7.28 0.58 -11.62
N GLN A 10 -7.61 0.88 -12.88
CA GLN A 10 -8.91 1.41 -13.31
C GLN A 10 -9.91 0.27 -13.60
N GLU A 11 -9.42 -0.92 -13.94
CA GLU A 11 -10.24 -2.12 -14.21
C GLU A 11 -10.46 -3.01 -12.98
N LEU A 12 -9.87 -2.66 -11.85
CA LEU A 12 -10.04 -3.40 -10.60
C LEU A 12 -11.50 -3.27 -10.13
N LEU A 13 -12.14 -4.42 -9.91
CA LEU A 13 -13.48 -4.46 -9.33
C LEU A 13 -13.49 -3.73 -7.99
N ASP A 14 -14.62 -3.08 -7.71
CA ASP A 14 -14.88 -2.52 -6.38
C ASP A 14 -14.63 -3.59 -5.32
N HIS A 15 -14.02 -3.18 -4.21
CA HIS A 15 -13.61 -4.04 -3.09
C HIS A 15 -12.42 -4.98 -3.35
N VAL A 16 -11.73 -4.89 -4.49
CA VAL A 16 -10.45 -5.56 -4.70
C VAL A 16 -9.29 -4.58 -4.47
N TYR A 17 -8.32 -5.03 -3.68
CA TYR A 17 -7.18 -4.21 -3.26
C TYR A 17 -5.86 -4.93 -3.53
N VAL A 18 -4.86 -4.16 -3.92
CA VAL A 18 -3.50 -4.65 -4.19
C VAL A 18 -2.58 -4.25 -3.05
N LEU A 19 -1.83 -5.23 -2.53
CA LEU A 19 -0.78 -4.98 -1.55
C LEU A 19 0.49 -4.49 -2.27
N ALA A 20 0.97 -3.29 -1.96
CA ALA A 20 2.14 -2.70 -2.59
C ALA A 20 3.31 -2.48 -1.64
N LYS A 21 4.48 -2.21 -2.21
CA LYS A 21 5.69 -1.86 -1.46
C LYS A 21 5.62 -0.42 -0.96
N ALA A 22 6.40 -0.09 0.08
CA ALA A 22 6.47 1.26 0.66
C ALA A 22 6.88 2.37 -0.34
N GLY A 23 7.56 2.01 -1.43
CA GLY A 23 7.98 2.92 -2.50
C GLY A 23 6.87 3.31 -3.49
N TYR A 24 5.68 2.74 -3.37
CA TYR A 24 4.52 3.16 -4.17
C TYR A 24 3.75 4.27 -3.47
N ALA A 25 3.06 5.09 -4.26
CA ALA A 25 2.09 6.05 -3.74
C ALA A 25 0.87 5.29 -3.18
N LEU A 26 0.25 5.88 -2.16
CA LEU A 26 -1.02 5.39 -1.64
C LEU A 26 -2.13 5.74 -2.65
N HIS A 27 -3.01 4.79 -2.94
CA HIS A 27 -4.10 4.91 -3.91
C HIS A 27 -5.34 4.19 -3.35
N PRO A 28 -6.58 4.53 -3.75
CA PRO A 28 -7.79 3.86 -3.23
C PRO A 28 -7.75 2.33 -3.29
N HIS A 29 -7.17 1.80 -4.37
CA HIS A 29 -7.03 0.35 -4.58
C HIS A 29 -5.67 -0.22 -4.15
N ILE A 30 -4.77 0.59 -3.59
CA ILE A 30 -3.41 0.17 -3.22
C ILE A 30 -3.14 0.34 -1.74
N LEU A 31 -2.89 -0.79 -1.07
CA LEU A 31 -2.45 -0.86 0.31
C LEU A 31 -0.93 -0.73 0.39
N THR A 32 -0.47 0.43 0.86
CA THR A 32 0.93 0.66 1.22
C THR A 32 1.08 0.71 2.75
N PRO A 33 2.22 0.27 3.30
CA PRO A 33 2.45 0.36 4.74
C PRO A 33 2.55 1.81 5.21
N TYR A 34 2.27 2.05 6.49
CA TYR A 34 2.56 3.33 7.12
C TYR A 34 4.07 3.57 7.14
N ARG A 35 4.48 4.71 6.60
CA ARG A 35 5.88 5.18 6.63
C ARG A 35 6.19 5.73 8.02
N GLY A 36 7.43 5.56 8.48
CA GLY A 36 7.87 6.02 9.80
C GLY A 36 7.29 5.24 10.98
N VAL A 37 6.62 4.11 10.73
CA VAL A 37 6.06 3.22 11.75
C VAL A 37 6.76 1.87 11.65
N ARG A 38 6.98 1.21 12.79
CA ARG A 38 7.59 -0.14 12.86
C ARG A 38 6.94 -1.08 11.84
N TYR A 39 7.76 -1.81 11.08
CA TYR A 39 7.29 -2.59 9.92
C TYR A 39 7.97 -3.96 9.79
N HIS A 40 9.25 -4.06 10.11
CA HIS A 40 9.99 -5.28 9.86
C HIS A 40 9.61 -6.36 10.88
N LEU A 41 9.35 -7.59 10.40
CA LEU A 41 9.00 -8.70 11.28
C LEU A 41 10.07 -8.98 12.35
N THR A 42 11.33 -8.68 12.04
CA THR A 42 12.46 -8.74 12.97
C THR A 42 12.31 -7.77 14.14
N GLU A 43 11.86 -6.53 13.88
CA GLU A 43 11.63 -5.52 14.92
C GLU A 43 10.53 -5.95 15.90
N PHE A 44 9.54 -6.71 15.43
CA PHE A 44 8.52 -7.29 16.29
C PHE A 44 9.04 -8.50 17.06
N ALA A 45 9.86 -9.34 16.43
CA ALA A 45 10.44 -10.54 17.06
C ALA A 45 11.48 -10.21 18.16
N GLU A 46 12.22 -9.12 18.01
CA GLU A 46 13.21 -8.65 19.00
C GLU A 46 12.57 -7.96 20.22
N GLY A 47 11.32 -7.51 20.09
CA GLY A 47 10.55 -6.86 21.15
C GLY A 47 9.57 -7.79 21.86
N THR A 48 8.46 -7.22 22.34
CA THR A 48 7.37 -7.98 22.98
C THR A 48 6.57 -8.85 22.02
N GLY A 49 6.86 -8.83 20.72
CA GLY A 49 6.05 -9.46 19.68
C GLY A 49 4.71 -8.77 19.40
N ARG A 50 4.32 -7.80 20.23
CA ARG A 50 2.99 -7.18 20.20
C ARG A 50 3.04 -5.77 19.62
N PRO A 51 2.19 -5.47 18.61
CA PRO A 51 2.04 -4.10 18.13
C PRO A 51 1.46 -3.21 19.23
N GLN A 52 1.96 -1.98 19.33
CA GLN A 52 1.57 -1.00 20.34
C GLN A 52 0.51 -0.02 19.84
N THR A 53 0.36 0.09 18.52
CA THR A 53 -0.60 1.00 17.88
C THR A 53 -1.35 0.32 16.76
N ALA A 54 -2.50 0.88 16.38
CA ALA A 54 -3.28 0.45 15.21
C ALA A 54 -2.43 0.43 13.92
N LYS A 55 -1.58 1.45 13.74
CA LYS A 55 -0.67 1.56 12.58
C LYS A 55 0.41 0.49 12.59
N GLU A 56 0.98 0.18 13.76
CA GLU A 56 1.94 -0.93 13.90
C GLU A 56 1.28 -2.29 13.63
N LEU A 57 0.05 -2.50 14.11
CA LEU A 57 -0.69 -3.74 13.85
C LEU A 57 -0.98 -3.91 12.36
N PHE A 58 -1.41 -2.84 11.69
CA PHE A 58 -1.58 -2.84 10.25
C PHE A 58 -0.27 -3.18 9.53
N ASN A 59 0.82 -2.51 9.88
CA ASN A 59 2.14 -2.76 9.29
C ASN A 59 2.62 -4.20 9.53
N LEU A 60 2.39 -4.76 10.72
CA LEU A 60 2.71 -6.15 11.04
C LEU A 60 1.93 -7.13 10.16
N ARG A 61 0.61 -6.94 10.04
CA ARG A 61 -0.24 -7.80 9.17
C ARG A 61 0.15 -7.65 7.70
N HIS A 62 0.40 -6.43 7.25
CA HIS A 62 0.91 -6.14 5.91
C HIS A 62 2.26 -6.84 5.65
N ALA A 63 3.21 -6.77 6.58
CA ALA A 63 4.52 -7.41 6.45
C ALA A 63 4.40 -8.94 6.39
N LYS A 64 3.51 -9.54 7.19
CA LYS A 64 3.20 -10.98 7.12
C LYS A 64 2.63 -11.39 5.77
N ALA A 65 1.64 -10.67 5.26
CA ALA A 65 1.03 -10.96 3.96
C ALA A 65 2.06 -10.85 2.82
N ARG A 66 2.87 -9.80 2.85
CA ARG A 66 3.97 -9.60 1.90
C ARG A 66 4.98 -10.74 1.93
N ASN A 67 5.37 -11.20 3.12
CA ASN A 67 6.34 -12.29 3.28
C ASN A 67 5.86 -13.57 2.56
N VAL A 68 4.56 -13.90 2.65
CA VAL A 68 3.99 -15.05 1.93
C VAL A 68 4.19 -14.91 0.42
N VAL A 69 3.87 -13.74 -0.15
CA VAL A 69 4.03 -13.46 -1.58
C VAL A 69 5.50 -13.51 -2.01
N GLU A 70 6.40 -12.93 -1.22
CA GLU A 70 7.85 -12.95 -1.50
C GLU A 70 8.43 -14.36 -1.44
N ARG A 71 7.99 -15.18 -0.47
CA ARG A 71 8.38 -16.59 -0.37
C ARG A 71 7.88 -17.39 -1.56
N LEU A 72 6.63 -17.17 -1.99
CA LEU A 72 6.07 -17.79 -3.19
C LEU A 72 6.89 -17.43 -4.43
N ASN A 73 7.21 -16.14 -4.61
CA ASN A 73 8.04 -15.70 -5.71
C ASN A 73 9.45 -16.32 -5.66
N GLY A 74 10.06 -16.39 -4.48
CA GLY A 74 11.34 -17.10 -4.29
C GLY A 74 11.27 -18.58 -4.66
N CYS A 75 10.19 -19.28 -4.28
CA CYS A 75 9.95 -20.67 -4.68
C CYS A 75 9.79 -20.81 -6.21
N MET A 76 9.02 -19.92 -6.84
CA MET A 76 8.83 -19.92 -8.29
C MET A 76 10.15 -19.68 -9.03
N LYS A 77 10.93 -18.68 -8.62
CA LYS A 77 12.26 -18.42 -9.18
C LYS A 77 13.22 -19.59 -8.97
N ARG A 78 13.10 -20.32 -7.85
CA ARG A 78 13.90 -21.53 -7.61
C ARG A 78 13.55 -22.63 -8.60
N ARG A 79 12.26 -22.89 -8.84
CA ARG A 79 11.75 -23.96 -9.69
C ARG A 79 11.86 -23.66 -11.19
N PHE A 80 11.60 -22.42 -11.60
CA PHE A 80 11.59 -22.00 -12.99
C PHE A 80 12.79 -21.10 -13.29
N ARG A 81 13.81 -21.66 -13.95
CA ARG A 81 15.04 -20.93 -14.32
C ARG A 81 14.76 -19.71 -15.21
N ILE A 82 13.71 -19.75 -16.03
CA ILE A 82 13.31 -18.64 -16.90
C ILE A 82 12.96 -17.37 -16.10
N LEU A 83 12.42 -17.50 -14.88
CA LEU A 83 12.11 -16.37 -13.99
C LEU A 83 13.34 -15.76 -13.29
N ARG A 84 14.53 -16.32 -13.53
CA ARG A 84 15.80 -15.79 -13.04
C ARG A 84 16.51 -14.91 -14.07
N VAL A 85 16.10 -14.98 -15.33
CA VAL A 85 16.66 -14.12 -16.38
C VAL A 85 16.13 -12.71 -16.11
N LEU A 86 17.04 -11.76 -15.92
CA LEU A 86 16.68 -10.33 -15.91
C LEU A 86 16.20 -10.02 -17.33
N ILE A 87 14.90 -9.75 -17.47
CA ILE A 87 14.44 -8.97 -18.60
C ILE A 87 14.88 -7.54 -18.25
N GLU A 88 15.91 -7.06 -18.90
CA GLU A 88 16.26 -5.64 -18.88
C GLU A 88 15.08 -4.90 -19.51
N CYS A 89 14.22 -4.33 -18.65
CA CYS A 89 13.21 -3.39 -19.08
C CYS A 89 13.79 -1.99 -18.86
N ASP A 90 14.22 -1.36 -19.94
CA ASP A 90 14.68 0.03 -19.97
C ASP A 90 13.50 0.97 -19.64
N PHE A 91 13.38 1.33 -18.36
CA PHE A 91 12.43 2.35 -17.87
C PHE A 91 13.15 3.68 -17.57
N ALA A 92 14.23 3.97 -18.29
CA ALA A 92 15.04 5.15 -18.04
C ALA A 92 15.22 5.93 -19.33
N GLU A 93 14.26 6.80 -19.63
CA GLU A 93 14.40 8.06 -20.37
C GLU A 93 12.98 8.63 -20.56
N ASP A 94 12.51 9.49 -19.65
CA ASP A 94 11.41 10.45 -19.92
C ASP A 94 11.11 11.44 -18.78
N LEU A 95 11.99 11.59 -17.79
CA LEU A 95 11.84 12.64 -16.75
C LEU A 95 12.72 13.86 -17.05
N ARG A 96 12.33 14.66 -18.05
CA ARG A 96 12.74 16.07 -18.16
C ARG A 96 11.51 16.96 -18.33
N GLU A 97 11.36 17.86 -17.35
CA GLU A 97 10.76 19.23 -17.41
C GLU A 97 9.24 19.29 -17.66
N ASP A 98 8.38 20.08 -17.00
CA ASP A 98 8.42 21.41 -16.35
C ASP A 98 7.33 21.47 -15.23
N GLY A 99 7.36 22.29 -14.17
CA GLY A 99 7.07 23.73 -14.18
C GLY A 99 5.81 24.05 -13.33
N ASP A 100 5.97 25.00 -12.42
CA ASP A 100 5.13 25.51 -11.30
C ASP A 100 3.71 26.07 -11.62
N SER A 101 2.78 26.07 -10.63
CA SER A 101 1.86 27.20 -10.28
C SER A 101 0.73 26.82 -9.28
N ASP A 102 0.62 27.60 -8.19
CA ASP A 102 -0.43 27.63 -7.15
C ASP A 102 -1.76 28.30 -7.60
N ASP A 103 -2.80 28.16 -6.75
CA ASP A 103 -3.97 29.04 -6.47
C ASP A 103 -5.42 28.46 -6.68
N ASP A 104 -6.02 28.14 -5.52
CA ASP A 104 -7.37 28.37 -4.96
C ASP A 104 -8.70 28.18 -5.74
N GLU A 105 -9.65 27.45 -5.13
CA GLU A 105 -11.00 27.97 -4.76
C GLU A 105 -11.76 27.00 -3.82
N ASP A 106 -12.23 27.52 -2.68
CA ASP A 106 -13.14 26.84 -1.75
C ASP A 106 -14.59 26.86 -2.28
N VAL A 107 -15.22 25.68 -2.40
CA VAL A 107 -16.65 25.55 -2.73
C VAL A 107 -17.41 24.91 -1.55
N PRO A 108 -18.43 25.56 -0.96
CA PRO A 108 -19.17 24.99 0.14
C PRO A 108 -20.36 24.18 -0.37
N VAL A 109 -20.38 22.87 -0.09
CA VAL A 109 -21.61 22.07 -0.13
C VAL A 109 -21.67 21.20 1.11
N ARG A 110 -22.59 21.54 2.00
CA ARG A 110 -23.14 20.59 2.97
C ARG A 110 -24.23 19.81 2.27
N GLU A 111 -24.00 18.52 2.05
CA GLU A 111 -25.07 17.53 2.00
C GLU A 111 -24.59 16.33 2.80
N ASP A 112 -25.33 16.07 3.88
CA ASP A 112 -25.06 15.02 4.82
C ASP A 112 -25.34 13.65 4.19
N VAL A 113 -24.69 12.62 4.74
CA VAL A 113 -24.95 11.17 4.57
C VAL A 113 -24.08 10.48 3.51
N VAL A 114 -22.82 10.12 3.86
CA VAL A 114 -22.35 8.82 4.42
C VAL A 114 -20.96 9.05 5.06
N PRO A 115 -20.56 8.43 6.20
CA PRO A 115 -19.28 8.75 6.87
C PRO A 115 -18.00 8.28 6.15
N PHE A 116 -18.09 7.84 4.89
CA PHE A 116 -17.05 7.06 4.20
C PHE A 116 -16.68 7.71 2.87
N ASP A 117 -15.39 7.97 2.69
CA ASP A 117 -14.81 8.38 1.40
C ASP A 117 -13.77 7.34 0.98
N PHE A 118 -14.12 6.51 -0.01
CA PHE A 118 -13.22 5.52 -0.61
C PHE A 118 -12.19 6.15 -1.55
N PHE A 119 -12.43 7.38 -2.02
CA PHE A 119 -11.59 8.05 -2.98
C PHE A 119 -10.38 8.72 -2.31
N THR A 120 -10.45 8.99 -1.00
CA THR A 120 -9.32 9.47 -0.20
C THR A 120 -8.54 8.30 0.41
N PRO A 121 -7.30 8.00 -0.08
CA PRO A 121 -6.62 6.76 0.28
C PRO A 121 -6.16 6.66 1.73
N SER A 122 -5.95 7.80 2.39
CA SER A 122 -5.57 7.89 3.80
C SER A 122 -6.72 7.47 4.72
N ASN A 123 -7.94 7.91 4.42
CA ASN A 123 -9.11 7.74 5.29
C ASN A 123 -9.45 6.25 5.50
N TRP A 124 -9.55 5.49 4.41
CA TRP A 124 -9.92 4.07 4.50
C TRP A 124 -8.79 3.20 5.08
N ARG A 125 -7.51 3.54 4.84
CA ARG A 125 -6.38 2.82 5.43
C ARG A 125 -6.32 3.02 6.95
N ASP A 126 -6.57 4.24 7.41
CA ASP A 126 -6.66 4.56 8.84
C ASP A 126 -7.87 3.87 9.47
N TRP A 127 -9.02 3.84 8.79
CA TRP A 127 -10.18 3.06 9.22
C TRP A 127 -9.86 1.57 9.35
N MET A 128 -9.25 0.96 8.33
CA MET A 128 -8.89 -0.46 8.36
C MET A 128 -7.95 -0.77 9.53
N ALA A 129 -6.96 0.09 9.77
CA ALA A 129 -6.06 -0.05 10.92
C ALA A 129 -6.82 0.03 12.25
N GLY A 130 -7.79 0.95 12.37
CA GLY A 130 -8.65 1.09 13.54
C GLY A 130 -9.53 -0.15 13.79
N THR A 131 -10.20 -0.65 12.75
CA THR A 131 -11.02 -1.87 12.83
C THR A 131 -10.18 -3.07 13.26
N MET A 132 -9.02 -3.28 12.64
CA MET A 132 -8.09 -4.35 13.02
C MET A 132 -7.63 -4.24 14.47
N TRP A 133 -7.45 -3.02 14.98
CA TRP A 133 -7.01 -2.75 16.35
C TRP A 133 -8.09 -3.05 17.37
N ASN A 134 -9.34 -2.70 17.06
CA ASN A 134 -10.49 -3.02 17.90
C ASN A 134 -10.66 -4.54 18.01
N GLU A 135 -10.59 -5.26 16.89
CA GLU A 135 -10.61 -6.74 16.88
C GLU A 135 -9.43 -7.38 17.61
N TYR A 136 -8.28 -6.71 17.67
CA TYR A 136 -7.08 -7.24 18.33
C TYR A 136 -7.14 -7.13 19.85
N ASN A 137 -7.88 -6.14 20.38
CA ASN A 137 -7.96 -5.85 21.82
C ASN A 137 -9.32 -6.16 22.46
N GLY A 138 -10.35 -6.43 21.65
CA GLY A 138 -11.66 -6.93 22.11
C GLY A 138 -11.63 -8.43 22.34
#